data_AF-A0A174VEJ3-F1
#
_entry.id   AF-A0A174VEJ3-F1
#
_cell.length_a   1.000
_cell.length_b   1.000
_cell.length_c   1.000
_cell.angle_alpha   90.00
_cell.angle_beta   90.00
_cell.angle_gamma   90.00
#
_symmetry.space_group_name_H-M   'P 1'
#
loop_
_entity.id
_entity.type
_entity.pdbx_description
1 polymer ?
#
loop_
_entity_poly.entity_id
_entity_poly.type
_entity_poly.pdbx_seq_one_letter_code
_entity_poly.pdbx_strand_id
1 'polypeptide(L)'
;MKFGFNPEKRVITEKSPPVFACESLIFFTASGSGILHVNGVKLKLKKGSFGWLHTYHIYQFEPDWGEVLELFCCPFDYASASYIAYRNSLKITMTVLTESSPVVMLRGENEEYVRSLMEELIEEGSGSEAADIVHGYSLFLEIVTLFLRYSAREYERQEGQENRFERSLAWKLLQHIFTYSNENLTREKLASAYGVTDRVVSCQLNLVAGQSFASLLNRARVDRACDMMHFGGLTMQYIARYVGYHSETSFYRSFKQVMGLTPQEYQKAVLPEGGSEAAHIDVRALLILNHLFGHYREPLTTQDTAKALYMEKNSVNPLLKENFGLDHSGILTELRMTYSESLLENSRMPVIDVAFACGYNSSHTFIRIFSERHGMTPGEYQRFSVHGGYESR
;
A
#
# COMPACT_ATOMS: atom_id res chain seq x y z
N MET A 1 -21.45 10.25 9.70
CA MET A 1 -20.32 9.67 8.95
C MET A 1 -20.26 8.22 9.38
N LYS A 2 -20.39 7.22 8.50
CA LYS A 2 -20.23 5.83 8.95
C LYS A 2 -18.75 5.55 9.11
N PHE A 3 -18.40 4.79 10.14
CA PHE A 3 -17.07 4.22 10.30
C PHE A 3 -16.73 3.47 9.00
N GLY A 4 -15.65 3.88 8.31
CA GLY A 4 -15.29 3.37 6.98
C GLY A 4 -14.67 1.97 7.00
N PHE A 5 -14.50 1.40 8.18
CA PHE A 5 -14.03 0.03 8.42
C PHE A 5 -15.19 -0.81 8.94
N ASN A 6 -15.21 -2.09 8.61
CA ASN A 6 -16.17 -3.05 9.17
C ASN A 6 -15.43 -4.13 9.98
N PRO A 7 -14.84 -3.76 11.14
CA PRO A 7 -14.09 -4.70 11.96
C PRO A 7 -15.05 -5.76 12.52
N GLU A 8 -14.64 -7.02 12.47
CA GLU A 8 -15.47 -8.15 12.89
C GLU A 8 -14.66 -9.32 13.44
N LYS A 9 -15.30 -10.11 14.29
CA LYS A 9 -14.78 -11.43 14.69
C LYS A 9 -15.28 -12.48 13.71
N ARG A 10 -14.36 -13.20 13.08
CA ARG A 10 -14.65 -14.36 12.23
C ARG A 10 -14.26 -15.65 12.94
N VAL A 11 -15.15 -16.64 12.89
CA VAL A 11 -14.91 -17.99 13.39
C VAL A 11 -14.89 -18.94 12.20
N ILE A 12 -13.78 -19.63 11.99
CA ILE A 12 -13.55 -20.49 10.84
C ILE A 12 -13.36 -21.92 11.36
N THR A 13 -14.32 -22.77 11.03
CA THR A 13 -14.38 -24.18 11.44
C THR A 13 -14.03 -25.14 10.31
N GLU A 14 -14.09 -24.67 9.07
CA GLU A 14 -13.80 -25.45 7.86
C GLU A 14 -12.99 -24.59 6.88
N LYS A 15 -12.41 -25.22 5.87
CA LYS A 15 -11.64 -24.52 4.85
C LYS A 15 -12.52 -23.50 4.11
N SER A 16 -12.13 -22.23 4.18
CA SER A 16 -12.86 -21.16 3.50
C SER A 16 -12.72 -21.26 1.98
N PRO A 17 -13.73 -20.81 1.21
CA PRO A 17 -13.56 -20.65 -0.24
C PRO A 17 -12.44 -19.63 -0.54
N PRO A 18 -11.84 -19.66 -1.74
CA PRO A 18 -10.90 -18.62 -2.18
C PRO A 18 -11.55 -17.25 -2.14
N VAL A 19 -10.94 -16.33 -1.39
CA VAL A 19 -11.41 -14.96 -1.28
C VAL A 19 -10.63 -14.06 -2.24
N PHE A 20 -11.37 -13.31 -3.05
CA PHE A 20 -10.87 -12.19 -3.83
C PHE A 20 -11.49 -10.93 -3.22
N ALA A 21 -10.73 -10.25 -2.38
CA ALA A 21 -11.19 -9.02 -1.71
C ALA A 21 -10.88 -7.80 -2.58
N CYS A 22 -11.82 -6.86 -2.66
CA CYS A 22 -11.57 -5.51 -3.22
C CYS A 22 -10.88 -4.60 -2.19
N GLU A 23 -10.91 -4.99 -0.91
CA GLU A 23 -10.32 -4.27 0.22
C GLU A 23 -9.08 -5.03 0.73
N SER A 24 -8.17 -4.30 1.36
CA SER A 24 -7.12 -4.93 2.17
C SER A 24 -7.71 -5.44 3.47
N LEU A 25 -7.06 -6.41 4.09
CA LEU A 25 -7.50 -7.01 5.34
C LEU A 25 -6.33 -7.09 6.31
N ILE A 26 -6.46 -6.45 7.47
CA ILE A 26 -5.63 -6.76 8.63
C ILE A 26 -6.37 -7.78 9.47
N PHE A 27 -5.66 -8.80 9.92
CA PHE A 27 -6.24 -9.82 10.80
C PHE A 27 -5.29 -10.21 11.92
N PHE A 28 -5.87 -10.61 13.05
CA PHE A 28 -5.16 -11.17 14.19
C PHE A 28 -5.79 -12.50 14.61
N THR A 29 -4.97 -13.52 14.80
CA THR A 29 -5.43 -14.86 15.24
C THR A 29 -5.53 -14.89 16.76
N ALA A 30 -6.75 -14.81 17.29
CA ALA A 30 -7.02 -14.78 18.72
C ALA A 30 -6.89 -16.16 19.38
N SER A 31 -7.28 -17.22 18.66
CA SER A 31 -7.14 -18.61 19.10
C SER A 31 -7.14 -19.59 17.92
N GLY A 32 -6.75 -20.84 18.20
CA GLY A 32 -6.66 -21.92 17.21
C GLY A 32 -5.35 -21.99 16.44
N SER A 33 -5.29 -22.95 15.53
CA SER A 33 -4.18 -23.16 14.60
C SER A 33 -4.68 -23.63 13.24
N GLY A 34 -3.87 -23.38 12.20
CA GLY A 34 -4.22 -23.74 10.83
C GLY A 34 -3.22 -23.23 9.80
N ILE A 35 -3.68 -23.15 8.56
CA ILE A 35 -2.92 -22.73 7.39
C ILE A 35 -3.68 -21.62 6.67
N LEU A 36 -2.97 -20.53 6.40
CA LEU A 36 -3.37 -19.51 5.46
C LEU A 36 -2.71 -19.79 4.11
N HIS A 37 -3.51 -20.10 3.10
CA HIS A 37 -3.05 -20.22 1.72
C HIS A 37 -3.15 -18.85 1.08
N VAL A 38 -2.06 -18.33 0.50
CA VAL A 38 -2.06 -17.05 -0.23
C VAL A 38 -1.25 -17.20 -1.50
N ASN A 39 -1.87 -16.94 -2.64
CA ASN A 39 -1.21 -16.92 -3.95
C ASN A 39 -0.32 -18.17 -4.23
N GLY A 40 -0.76 -19.35 -3.77
CA GLY A 40 -0.05 -20.62 -3.91
C GLY A 40 1.01 -20.91 -2.85
N VAL A 41 1.20 -20.03 -1.86
CA VAL A 41 2.09 -20.22 -0.71
C VAL A 41 1.26 -20.59 0.53
N LYS A 42 1.80 -21.45 1.40
CA LYS A 42 1.16 -21.86 2.66
C LYS A 42 1.86 -21.23 3.85
N LEU A 43 1.12 -20.50 4.67
CA LEU A 43 1.61 -19.84 5.88
C LEU A 43 0.94 -20.47 7.10
N LYS A 44 1.73 -20.85 8.10
CA LYS A 44 1.17 -21.44 9.33
C LYS A 44 0.56 -20.35 10.21
N LEU A 45 -0.68 -20.54 10.61
CA LEU A 45 -1.38 -19.71 11.58
C LEU A 45 -1.45 -20.39 12.94
N LYS A 46 -1.34 -19.56 13.98
CA LYS A 46 -1.47 -19.92 15.40
C LYS A 46 -1.95 -18.68 16.17
N LYS A 47 -2.44 -18.86 17.39
CA LYS A 47 -2.63 -17.75 18.34
C LYS A 47 -1.44 -16.78 18.32
N GLY A 48 -1.70 -15.49 18.10
CA GLY A 48 -0.70 -14.43 17.98
C GLY A 48 -0.19 -14.17 16.55
N SER A 49 -0.68 -14.91 15.55
CA SER A 49 -0.38 -14.61 14.15
C SER A 49 -1.10 -13.32 13.74
N PHE A 50 -0.33 -12.33 13.32
CA PHE A 50 -0.81 -11.01 12.93
C PHE A 50 -0.48 -10.79 11.46
N GLY A 51 -1.48 -10.46 10.64
CA GLY A 51 -1.33 -10.47 9.19
C GLY A 51 -1.98 -9.28 8.49
N TRP A 52 -1.41 -8.91 7.34
CA TRP A 52 -1.96 -7.94 6.40
C TRP A 52 -2.02 -8.56 5.00
N LEU A 53 -3.24 -8.71 4.49
CA LEU A 53 -3.53 -9.15 3.14
C LEU A 53 -3.90 -7.96 2.24
N HIS A 54 -3.25 -7.88 1.08
CA HIS A 54 -3.50 -6.84 0.08
C HIS A 54 -4.53 -7.29 -0.95
N THR A 55 -5.04 -6.37 -1.76
CA THR A 55 -6.04 -6.64 -2.82
C THR A 55 -5.58 -7.63 -3.89
N TYR A 56 -4.26 -7.79 -4.08
CA TYR A 56 -3.68 -8.78 -5.00
C TYR A 56 -3.48 -10.17 -4.36
N HIS A 57 -3.82 -10.34 -3.07
CA HIS A 57 -3.79 -11.62 -2.39
C HIS A 57 -5.10 -12.38 -2.60
N ILE A 58 -4.98 -13.58 -3.14
CA ILE A 58 -6.04 -14.57 -3.20
C ILE A 58 -5.78 -15.53 -2.08
N TYR A 59 -6.68 -15.58 -1.10
CA TYR A 59 -6.41 -16.28 0.15
C TYR A 59 -7.52 -17.22 0.61
N GLN A 60 -7.11 -18.21 1.39
CA GLN A 60 -8.00 -19.16 2.06
C GLN A 60 -7.49 -19.46 3.46
N PHE A 61 -8.39 -19.47 4.43
CA PHE A 61 -8.12 -19.97 5.77
C PHE A 61 -8.53 -21.43 5.86
N GLU A 62 -7.63 -22.27 6.36
CA GLU A 62 -7.86 -23.70 6.58
C GLU A 62 -7.46 -24.03 8.02
N PRO A 63 -8.40 -24.21 8.95
CA PRO A 63 -8.10 -24.66 10.31
C PRO A 63 -7.39 -26.03 10.29
N ASP A 64 -6.52 -26.27 11.27
CA ASP A 64 -5.97 -27.60 11.50
C ASP A 64 -7.10 -28.57 11.89
N TRP A 65 -6.92 -29.87 11.66
CA TRP A 65 -7.99 -30.85 11.87
C TRP A 65 -8.48 -30.84 13.33
N GLY A 66 -9.78 -30.57 13.52
CA GLY A 66 -10.40 -30.49 14.85
C GLY A 66 -10.20 -29.16 15.58
N GLU A 67 -9.49 -28.21 14.98
CA GLU A 67 -9.28 -26.87 15.53
C GLU A 67 -10.29 -25.86 14.98
N VAL A 68 -10.50 -24.78 15.72
CA VAL A 68 -11.32 -23.63 15.29
C VAL A 68 -10.43 -22.40 15.27
N LEU A 69 -10.36 -21.73 14.13
CA LEU A 69 -9.63 -20.47 13.99
C LEU A 69 -10.56 -19.31 14.36
N GLU A 70 -10.21 -18.57 15.41
CA GLU A 70 -10.86 -17.31 15.74
C GLU A 70 -9.98 -16.14 15.30
N LEU A 71 -10.50 -15.32 14.39
CA LEU A 71 -9.78 -14.18 13.80
C LEU A 71 -10.51 -12.89 14.12
N PHE A 72 -9.78 -11.87 14.57
CA PHE A 72 -10.21 -10.48 14.48
C PHE A 72 -9.82 -9.96 13.10
N CYS A 73 -10.77 -9.43 12.35
CA CYS A 73 -10.61 -9.02 10.96
C CYS A 73 -11.02 -7.56 10.82
N CYS A 74 -10.19 -6.74 10.19
CA CYS A 74 -10.52 -5.37 9.83
C CYS A 74 -10.26 -5.18 8.33
N PRO A 75 -11.30 -5.25 7.48
CA PRO A 75 -11.24 -4.83 6.10
C PRO A 75 -11.10 -3.31 6.01
N PHE A 76 -10.27 -2.84 5.09
CA PHE A 76 -10.05 -1.42 4.84
C PHE A 76 -9.66 -1.14 3.40
N ASP A 77 -10.02 0.04 2.91
CA ASP A 77 -9.51 0.52 1.63
C ASP A 77 -8.02 0.91 1.72
N TYR A 78 -7.26 0.59 0.68
CA TYR A 78 -5.80 0.80 0.70
C TYR A 78 -5.47 2.30 0.70
N ALA A 79 -6.37 3.15 0.18
CA ALA A 79 -6.18 4.58 0.10
C ALA A 79 -6.18 5.26 1.49
N SER A 80 -7.01 4.78 2.43
CA SER A 80 -7.06 5.24 3.82
C SER A 80 -5.80 4.85 4.59
N ALA A 81 -5.33 3.61 4.43
CA ALA A 81 -4.06 3.19 5.03
C ALA A 81 -2.86 3.90 4.38
N SER A 82 -2.91 4.13 3.07
CA SER A 82 -1.83 4.80 2.33
C SER A 82 -1.76 6.29 2.59
N TYR A 83 -2.88 6.95 2.84
CA TYR A 83 -2.84 8.36 3.20
C TYR A 83 -2.09 8.57 4.53
N ILE A 84 -2.24 7.62 5.48
CA ILE A 84 -1.82 7.87 6.86
C ILE A 84 -0.47 7.22 7.20
N ALA A 85 -0.17 6.02 6.67
CA ALA A 85 1.13 5.38 6.86
C ALA A 85 2.28 6.14 6.16
N TYR A 86 1.98 6.88 5.09
CA TYR A 86 2.98 7.51 4.22
C TYR A 86 3.54 8.82 4.78
N ARG A 87 3.02 9.31 5.92
CA ARG A 87 3.50 10.54 6.56
C ARG A 87 4.88 10.38 7.21
N ASN A 88 5.33 9.17 7.59
CA ASN A 88 6.44 9.02 8.56
C ASN A 88 7.61 8.06 8.24
N SER A 89 7.69 7.33 7.12
CA SER A 89 8.94 6.75 6.58
C SER A 89 8.63 5.76 5.45
N LEU A 90 9.15 5.98 4.24
CA LEU A 90 8.53 5.37 3.05
C LEU A 90 9.30 4.22 2.42
N LYS A 91 10.63 4.21 2.51
CA LYS A 91 11.41 3.20 1.77
C LYS A 91 11.40 1.84 2.46
N ILE A 92 11.55 1.83 3.79
CA ILE A 92 11.51 0.61 4.60
C ILE A 92 10.09 0.05 4.56
N THR A 93 9.08 0.89 4.79
CA THR A 93 7.65 0.51 4.76
C THR A 93 7.24 -0.17 3.44
N MET A 94 7.61 0.39 2.29
CA MET A 94 7.22 -0.21 1.00
C MET A 94 7.96 -1.52 0.72
N THR A 95 9.26 -1.59 1.05
CA THR A 95 10.05 -2.83 0.86
C THR A 95 9.49 -3.94 1.74
N VAL A 96 9.16 -3.63 2.99
CA VAL A 96 8.54 -4.58 3.93
C VAL A 96 7.20 -5.04 3.37
N LEU A 97 6.28 -4.14 3.02
CA LEU A 97 4.95 -4.52 2.50
C LEU A 97 4.99 -5.34 1.20
N THR A 98 6.02 -5.17 0.38
CA THR A 98 6.12 -5.85 -0.92
C THR A 98 6.97 -7.11 -0.91
N GLU A 99 7.90 -7.24 0.04
CA GLU A 99 8.90 -8.32 0.05
C GLU A 99 8.86 -9.20 1.32
N SER A 100 8.26 -8.76 2.41
CA SER A 100 8.13 -9.57 3.64
C SER A 100 6.98 -10.57 3.56
N SER A 101 6.98 -11.52 4.48
CA SER A 101 5.80 -12.34 4.75
C SER A 101 4.61 -11.42 5.09
N PRO A 102 3.39 -11.70 4.58
CA PRO A 102 2.18 -10.97 4.98
C PRO A 102 1.73 -11.30 6.40
N VAL A 103 2.39 -12.25 7.09
CA VAL A 103 2.10 -12.67 8.46
C VAL A 103 3.36 -12.60 9.31
N VAL A 104 3.22 -11.97 10.48
CA VAL A 104 4.23 -11.92 11.53
C VAL A 104 3.72 -12.62 12.80
N MET A 105 4.62 -13.23 13.55
CA MET A 105 4.30 -13.96 14.77
C MET A 105 4.59 -13.07 16.00
N LEU A 106 3.54 -12.64 16.70
CA LEU A 106 3.68 -11.90 17.95
C LEU A 106 3.85 -12.86 19.14
N ARG A 107 4.47 -12.39 20.23
CA ARG A 107 4.69 -13.17 21.46
C ARG A 107 4.65 -12.26 22.68
N GLY A 108 4.20 -12.80 23.82
CA GLY A 108 4.22 -12.13 25.12
C GLY A 108 3.36 -10.86 25.12
N GLU A 109 3.87 -9.79 25.73
CA GLU A 109 3.16 -8.51 25.89
C GLU A 109 2.70 -7.90 24.55
N ASN A 110 3.46 -8.11 23.47
CA ASN A 110 3.10 -7.59 22.14
C ASN A 110 1.87 -8.29 21.56
N GLU A 111 1.69 -9.58 21.85
CA GLU A 111 0.51 -10.34 21.44
C GLU A 111 -0.73 -9.84 22.17
N GLU A 112 -0.62 -9.64 23.49
CA GLU A 112 -1.71 -9.14 24.33
C GLU A 112 -2.11 -7.71 23.96
N TYR A 113 -1.13 -6.84 23.67
CA TYR A 113 -1.38 -5.46 23.27
C TYR A 113 -2.09 -5.34 21.92
N VAL A 114 -1.62 -6.05 20.88
CA VAL A 114 -2.31 -6.03 19.58
C VAL A 114 -3.69 -6.65 19.69
N ARG A 115 -3.85 -7.70 20.51
CA ARG A 115 -5.15 -8.30 20.78
C ARG A 115 -6.13 -7.28 21.37
N SER A 116 -5.73 -6.53 22.41
CA SER A 116 -6.62 -5.56 23.06
C SER A 116 -7.04 -4.45 22.10
N LEU A 117 -6.12 -3.94 21.28
CA LEU A 117 -6.43 -2.93 20.26
C LEU A 117 -7.43 -3.45 19.22
N MET A 118 -7.32 -4.71 18.80
CA MET A 118 -8.26 -5.32 17.85
C MET A 118 -9.65 -5.54 18.47
N GLU A 119 -9.71 -5.93 19.75
CA GLU A 119 -10.98 -6.07 20.49
C GLU A 119 -11.67 -4.71 20.64
N GLU A 120 -10.93 -3.68 21.07
CA GLU A 120 -11.42 -2.31 21.20
C GLU A 120 -11.90 -1.75 19.84
N LEU A 121 -11.15 -1.99 18.76
CA LEU A 121 -11.56 -1.58 17.41
C LEU A 121 -12.88 -2.23 16.97
N ILE A 122 -13.10 -3.51 17.32
CA ILE A 122 -14.36 -4.21 17.01
C ILE A 122 -15.52 -3.62 17.84
N GLU A 123 -15.29 -3.31 19.12
CA GLU A 123 -16.29 -2.68 19.98
C GLU A 123 -16.68 -1.29 19.45
N GLU A 124 -15.71 -0.48 19.05
CA GLU A 124 -15.97 0.85 18.48
C GLU A 124 -16.57 0.83 17.08
N GLY A 125 -16.30 -0.20 16.28
CA GLY A 125 -16.95 -0.38 14.98
C GLY A 125 -18.48 -0.49 15.08
N SER A 126 -19.02 -0.73 16.28
CA SER A 126 -20.46 -0.70 16.56
C SER A 126 -21.00 0.69 16.96
N GLY A 127 -20.11 1.63 17.27
CA GLY A 127 -20.41 3.02 17.63
C GLY A 127 -20.84 3.87 16.43
N SER A 128 -21.54 4.97 16.70
CA SER A 128 -22.05 5.87 15.66
C SER A 128 -21.82 7.35 15.94
N GLU A 129 -21.18 7.67 17.08
CA GLU A 129 -20.85 9.04 17.45
C GLU A 129 -19.55 9.50 16.78
N ALA A 130 -19.38 10.82 16.65
CA ALA A 130 -18.17 11.39 16.04
C ALA A 130 -16.90 11.06 16.84
N ALA A 131 -17.01 10.91 18.16
CA ALA A 131 -15.92 10.52 19.04
C ALA A 131 -15.45 9.08 18.76
N ASP A 132 -16.40 8.13 18.67
CA ASP A 132 -16.14 6.73 18.31
C ASP A 132 -15.40 6.61 16.98
N ILE A 133 -15.77 7.45 16.00
CA ILE A 133 -15.12 7.46 14.69
C ILE A 133 -13.65 7.89 14.80
N VAL A 134 -13.38 8.99 15.51
CA VAL A 134 -12.01 9.50 15.66
C VAL A 134 -11.14 8.51 16.45
N HIS A 135 -11.68 7.91 17.50
CA HIS A 135 -10.94 6.94 18.29
C HIS A 135 -10.66 5.67 17.48
N GLY A 136 -11.64 5.15 16.76
CA GLY A 136 -11.45 3.95 15.97
C GLY A 136 -10.48 4.13 14.80
N TYR A 137 -10.42 5.32 14.17
CA TYR A 137 -9.32 5.65 13.25
C TYR A 137 -7.96 5.65 13.95
N SER A 138 -7.87 6.19 15.17
CA SER A 138 -6.63 6.21 15.94
C SER A 138 -6.14 4.79 16.29
N LEU A 139 -7.05 3.90 16.70
CA LEU A 139 -6.77 2.49 16.94
C LEU A 139 -6.29 1.78 15.67
N PHE A 140 -6.99 1.99 14.54
CA PHE A 140 -6.60 1.42 13.26
C PHE A 140 -5.17 1.82 12.86
N LEU A 141 -4.81 3.08 13.06
CA LEU A 141 -3.47 3.58 12.76
C LEU A 141 -2.38 2.99 13.64
N GLU A 142 -2.66 2.81 14.91
CA GLU A 142 -1.74 2.15 15.82
C GLU A 142 -1.53 0.69 15.36
N ILE A 143 -2.61 -0.03 15.03
CA ILE A 143 -2.55 -1.41 14.54
C ILE A 143 -1.71 -1.51 13.26
N VAL A 144 -1.93 -0.64 12.27
CA VAL A 144 -1.14 -0.58 11.03
C VAL A 144 0.33 -0.29 11.34
N THR A 145 0.60 0.68 12.20
CA THR A 145 1.98 1.07 12.57
C THR A 145 2.71 -0.07 13.26
N LEU A 146 2.04 -0.77 14.17
CA LEU A 146 2.58 -1.95 14.83
C LEU A 146 2.88 -3.07 13.83
N PHE A 147 1.98 -3.34 12.88
CA PHE A 147 2.22 -4.35 11.84
C PHE A 147 3.48 -4.03 11.05
N LEU A 148 3.62 -2.79 10.59
CA LEU A 148 4.79 -2.33 9.83
C LEU A 148 6.07 -2.46 10.65
N ARG A 149 6.04 -2.04 11.92
CA ARG A 149 7.18 -2.12 12.84
C ARG A 149 7.63 -3.56 13.07
N TYR A 150 6.69 -4.48 13.32
CA TYR A 150 7.04 -5.89 13.54
C TYR A 150 7.52 -6.57 12.26
N SER A 151 6.90 -6.25 11.12
CA SER A 151 7.32 -6.77 9.82
C SER A 151 8.71 -6.28 9.41
N ALA A 152 9.04 -5.02 9.68
CA ALA A 152 10.37 -4.47 9.45
C ALA A 152 11.44 -5.18 10.28
N ARG A 153 11.19 -5.37 11.57
CA ARG A 153 12.11 -6.11 12.46
C ARG A 153 12.32 -7.55 12.02
N GLU A 154 11.25 -8.22 11.58
CA GLU A 154 11.34 -9.60 11.09
C GLU A 154 12.11 -9.67 9.77
N TYR A 155 11.89 -8.70 8.87
CA TYR A 155 12.62 -8.57 7.61
C TYR A 155 14.13 -8.38 7.83
N GLU A 156 14.51 -7.46 8.71
CA GLU A 156 15.92 -7.21 9.09
C GLU A 156 16.58 -8.46 9.70
N ARG A 157 15.85 -9.22 10.53
CA ARG A 157 16.37 -10.47 11.12
C ARG A 157 16.62 -11.56 10.10
N GLN A 158 15.84 -11.59 9.02
CA GLN A 158 15.97 -12.55 7.93
C GLN A 158 17.02 -12.11 6.88
N GLU A 159 17.55 -10.89 6.98
CA GLU A 159 18.58 -10.39 6.07
C GLU A 159 19.88 -11.21 6.22
N GLY A 160 20.27 -11.88 5.14
CA GLY A 160 21.44 -12.77 5.11
C GLY A 160 21.19 -14.22 5.58
N GLN A 161 19.96 -14.61 5.90
CA GLN A 161 19.59 -15.99 6.23
C GLN A 161 18.94 -16.71 5.03
N GLU A 162 19.16 -18.04 4.91
CA GLU A 162 18.56 -18.87 3.85
C GLU A 162 17.03 -19.00 3.97
N ASN A 163 16.46 -18.76 5.15
CA ASN A 163 15.02 -18.89 5.44
C ASN A 163 14.19 -17.63 5.09
N ARG A 164 14.55 -16.91 4.03
CA ARG A 164 13.76 -15.75 3.58
C ARG A 164 12.40 -16.21 3.05
N PHE A 165 11.35 -15.43 3.33
CA PHE A 165 10.03 -15.67 2.75
C PHE A 165 10.10 -15.73 1.22
N GLU A 166 9.78 -16.90 0.65
CA GLU A 166 9.82 -17.13 -0.79
C GLU A 166 8.44 -16.97 -1.42
N ARG A 167 8.33 -15.99 -2.33
CA ARG A 167 7.14 -15.74 -3.13
C ARG A 167 7.11 -16.65 -4.35
N SER A 168 5.96 -17.30 -4.57
CA SER A 168 5.70 -18.07 -5.79
C SER A 168 5.76 -17.20 -7.05
N LEU A 169 5.92 -17.82 -8.22
CA LEU A 169 5.82 -17.07 -9.49
C LEU A 169 4.44 -16.41 -9.63
N ALA A 170 3.36 -17.13 -9.32
CA ALA A 170 2.00 -16.59 -9.35
C ALA A 170 1.84 -15.34 -8.47
N TRP A 171 2.45 -15.32 -7.29
CA TRP A 171 2.48 -14.17 -6.41
C TRP A 171 3.07 -12.94 -7.09
N LYS A 172 4.28 -13.08 -7.65
CA LYS A 172 5.00 -11.98 -8.33
C LYS A 172 4.21 -11.48 -9.54
N LEU A 173 3.58 -12.38 -10.28
CA LEU A 173 2.72 -12.04 -11.41
C LEU A 173 1.48 -11.24 -10.96
N LEU A 174 0.76 -11.68 -9.93
CA LEU A 174 -0.42 -10.99 -9.40
C LEU A 174 -0.05 -9.60 -8.85
N GLN A 175 1.03 -9.52 -8.06
CA GLN A 175 1.55 -8.26 -7.55
C GLN A 175 1.83 -7.28 -8.70
N HIS A 176 2.55 -7.72 -9.74
CA HIS A 176 2.84 -6.89 -10.91
C HIS A 176 1.57 -6.44 -11.64
N ILE A 177 0.60 -7.33 -11.84
CA ILE A 177 -0.68 -6.99 -12.51
C ILE A 177 -1.40 -5.89 -11.76
N PHE A 178 -1.48 -5.98 -10.43
CA PHE A 178 -2.20 -5.01 -9.61
C PHE A 178 -1.43 -3.67 -9.50
N THR A 179 -0.11 -3.73 -9.34
CA THR A 179 0.76 -2.54 -9.25
C THR A 179 0.74 -1.72 -10.54
N TYR A 180 0.81 -2.36 -11.70
CA TYR A 180 0.91 -1.70 -13.02
C TYR A 180 -0.37 -1.79 -13.85
N SER A 181 -1.52 -1.89 -13.18
CA SER A 181 -2.83 -2.10 -13.81
C SER A 181 -3.28 -0.93 -14.70
N ASN A 182 -2.82 0.29 -14.42
CA ASN A 182 -3.09 1.50 -15.19
C ASN A 182 -2.31 1.56 -16.52
N GLU A 183 -1.28 0.74 -16.69
CA GLU A 183 -0.47 0.71 -17.89
C GLU A 183 -1.04 -0.21 -18.98
N ASN A 184 -0.47 -0.12 -20.18
CA ASN A 184 -0.73 -1.05 -21.28
C ASN A 184 0.00 -2.39 -21.05
N LEU A 185 -0.41 -3.10 -20.02
CA LEU A 185 0.12 -4.41 -19.64
C LEU A 185 -0.43 -5.50 -20.55
N THR A 186 0.46 -6.33 -21.09
CA THR A 186 0.10 -7.53 -21.86
C THR A 186 0.75 -8.75 -21.25
N ARG A 187 0.21 -9.95 -21.51
CA ARG A 187 0.81 -11.18 -20.99
C ARG A 187 2.21 -11.40 -21.54
N GLU A 188 2.48 -10.98 -22.77
CA GLU A 188 3.81 -11.06 -23.40
C GLU A 188 4.82 -10.18 -22.68
N LYS A 189 4.44 -8.95 -22.30
CA LYS A 189 5.28 -8.06 -21.49
C LYS A 189 5.56 -8.67 -20.12
N LEU A 190 4.53 -9.21 -19.48
CA LEU A 190 4.64 -9.85 -18.17
C LEU A 190 5.55 -11.09 -18.23
N ALA A 191 5.37 -11.93 -19.25
CA ALA A 191 6.20 -13.12 -19.48
C ALA A 191 7.67 -12.74 -19.68
N SER A 192 7.93 -11.73 -20.51
CA SER A 192 9.27 -11.20 -20.77
C SER A 192 9.93 -10.65 -19.51
N ALA A 193 9.18 -9.91 -18.67
CA ALA A 193 9.69 -9.34 -17.42
C ALA A 193 10.18 -10.39 -16.41
N TYR A 194 9.60 -11.59 -16.44
CA TYR A 194 9.95 -12.70 -15.54
C TYR A 194 10.76 -13.82 -16.22
N GLY A 195 11.17 -13.63 -17.48
CA GLY A 195 11.94 -14.64 -18.22
C GLY A 195 11.19 -15.95 -18.47
N VAL A 196 9.86 -15.90 -18.55
CA VAL A 196 8.99 -17.08 -18.78
C VAL A 196 8.20 -16.94 -20.08
N THR A 197 7.46 -17.98 -20.47
CA THR A 197 6.58 -17.93 -21.65
C THR A 197 5.17 -17.45 -21.28
N ASP A 198 4.44 -16.90 -22.26
CA ASP A 198 3.02 -16.52 -22.11
C ASP A 198 2.16 -17.69 -21.56
N ARG A 199 2.45 -18.92 -22.01
CA ARG A 199 1.79 -20.14 -21.52
C ARG A 199 2.03 -20.37 -20.03
N VAL A 200 3.24 -20.13 -19.54
CA VAL A 200 3.57 -20.26 -18.12
C VAL A 200 2.80 -19.22 -17.30
N VAL A 201 2.75 -17.97 -17.75
CA VAL A 201 1.95 -16.92 -17.10
C VAL A 201 0.49 -17.35 -17.00
N SER A 202 -0.13 -17.76 -18.11
CA SER A 202 -1.53 -18.19 -18.10
C SER A 202 -1.76 -19.40 -17.20
N CYS A 203 -0.84 -20.36 -17.17
CA CYS A 203 -0.94 -21.54 -16.31
C CYS A 203 -0.87 -21.17 -14.82
N GLN A 204 0.09 -20.32 -14.43
CA GLN A 204 0.27 -19.89 -13.04
C GLN A 204 -0.94 -19.09 -12.53
N LEU A 205 -1.44 -18.16 -13.33
CA LEU A 205 -2.63 -17.38 -12.97
C LEU A 205 -3.87 -18.25 -12.85
N ASN A 206 -4.09 -19.18 -13.79
CA ASN A 206 -5.22 -20.11 -13.71
C ASN A 206 -5.12 -21.06 -12.52
N LEU A 207 -3.91 -21.52 -12.17
CA LEU A 207 -3.69 -22.45 -11.07
C LEU A 207 -4.06 -21.84 -9.71
N VAL A 208 -3.70 -20.57 -9.51
CA VAL A 208 -3.88 -19.88 -8.22
C VAL A 208 -5.18 -19.10 -8.17
N ALA A 209 -5.56 -18.44 -9.26
CA ALA A 209 -6.72 -17.56 -9.30
C ALA A 209 -7.95 -18.16 -10.00
N GLY A 210 -7.79 -19.22 -10.78
CA GLY A 210 -8.87 -19.72 -11.64
C GLY A 210 -9.38 -18.71 -12.67
N GLN A 211 -8.61 -17.64 -12.94
CA GLN A 211 -9.01 -16.53 -13.80
C GLN A 211 -7.93 -16.22 -14.84
N SER A 212 -8.39 -15.76 -16.01
CA SER A 212 -7.50 -15.27 -17.06
C SER A 212 -6.81 -13.96 -16.65
N PHE A 213 -5.65 -13.69 -17.26
CA PHE A 213 -4.95 -12.41 -17.12
C PHE A 213 -5.86 -11.20 -17.37
N ALA A 214 -6.69 -11.23 -18.42
CA ALA A 214 -7.58 -10.12 -18.74
C ALA A 214 -8.63 -9.88 -17.65
N SER A 215 -9.16 -10.94 -17.03
CA SER A 215 -10.08 -10.85 -15.90
C SER A 215 -9.41 -10.23 -14.68
N LEU A 216 -8.19 -10.69 -14.36
CA LEU A 216 -7.41 -10.17 -13.23
C LEU A 216 -7.00 -8.71 -13.42
N LEU A 217 -6.60 -8.34 -14.64
CA LEU A 217 -6.29 -6.95 -14.98
C LEU A 217 -7.54 -6.06 -14.87
N ASN A 218 -8.67 -6.49 -15.43
CA ASN A 218 -9.93 -5.74 -15.31
C ASN A 218 -10.33 -5.55 -13.84
N ARG A 219 -10.16 -6.59 -13.02
CA ARG A 219 -10.42 -6.52 -11.58
C ARG A 219 -9.50 -5.51 -10.90
N ALA A 220 -8.19 -5.59 -11.10
CA ALA A 220 -7.24 -4.63 -10.52
C ALA A 220 -7.58 -3.17 -10.89
N ARG A 221 -8.04 -2.93 -12.13
CA ARG A 221 -8.47 -1.60 -12.57
C ARG A 221 -9.77 -1.15 -11.90
N VAL A 222 -10.70 -2.07 -11.65
CA VAL A 222 -11.96 -1.78 -10.94
C VAL A 222 -11.68 -1.50 -9.46
N ASP A 223 -10.85 -2.31 -8.81
CA ASP A 223 -10.47 -2.11 -7.40
C ASP A 223 -9.84 -0.72 -7.21
N ARG A 224 -8.91 -0.32 -8.09
CA ARG A 224 -8.32 1.03 -8.09
C ARG A 224 -9.36 2.12 -8.36
N ALA A 225 -10.39 1.84 -9.15
CA ALA A 225 -11.47 2.79 -9.39
C ALA A 225 -12.35 2.98 -8.15
N CYS A 226 -12.62 1.91 -7.40
CA CYS A 226 -13.32 1.96 -6.12
C CYS A 226 -12.56 2.85 -5.13
N ASP A 227 -11.25 2.62 -4.97
CA ASP A 227 -10.38 3.46 -4.12
C ASP A 227 -10.50 4.95 -4.48
N MET A 228 -10.55 5.27 -5.78
CA MET A 228 -10.69 6.65 -6.25
C MET A 228 -12.09 7.23 -6.03
N MET A 229 -13.14 6.42 -6.06
CA MET A 229 -14.53 6.86 -5.87
C MET A 229 -14.85 7.20 -4.42
N HIS A 230 -14.05 6.71 -3.46
CA HIS A 230 -14.17 7.07 -2.04
C HIS A 230 -13.88 8.55 -1.81
N PHE A 231 -13.13 9.17 -2.71
CA PHE A 231 -12.83 10.58 -2.65
C PHE A 231 -13.72 11.35 -3.63
N GLY A 232 -14.56 12.25 -3.12
CA GLY A 232 -15.41 13.10 -3.95
C GLY A 232 -14.61 13.99 -4.92
N GLY A 233 -15.27 14.50 -5.96
CA GLY A 233 -14.70 15.51 -6.87
C GLY A 233 -14.01 15.01 -8.13
N LEU A 234 -13.90 13.69 -8.33
CA LEU A 234 -13.40 13.09 -9.58
C LEU A 234 -14.53 12.80 -10.57
N THR A 235 -14.31 13.08 -11.86
CA THR A 235 -15.24 12.69 -12.91
C THR A 235 -15.07 11.21 -13.27
N MET A 236 -16.15 10.52 -13.65
CA MET A 236 -16.08 9.13 -14.11
C MET A 236 -15.16 8.96 -15.33
N GLN A 237 -15.13 9.96 -16.21
CA GLN A 237 -14.20 10.02 -17.34
C GLN A 237 -12.74 9.97 -16.89
N TYR A 238 -12.38 10.78 -15.90
CA TYR A 238 -11.03 10.83 -15.35
C TYR A 238 -10.66 9.49 -14.70
N ILE A 239 -11.54 8.96 -13.84
CA ILE A 239 -11.32 7.67 -13.17
C ILE A 239 -11.09 6.56 -14.21
N ALA A 240 -11.96 6.44 -15.20
CA ALA A 240 -11.86 5.44 -16.26
C ALA A 240 -10.51 5.52 -16.99
N ARG A 241 -10.08 6.73 -17.36
CA ARG A 241 -8.81 6.93 -18.07
C ARG A 241 -7.62 6.64 -17.18
N TYR A 242 -7.65 7.10 -15.93
CA TYR A 242 -6.59 6.92 -14.96
C TYR A 242 -6.34 5.45 -14.64
N VAL A 243 -7.40 4.67 -14.44
CA VAL A 243 -7.29 3.23 -14.18
C VAL A 243 -7.01 2.40 -15.45
N GLY A 244 -6.79 3.03 -16.61
CA GLY A 244 -6.31 2.36 -17.82
C GLY A 244 -7.38 1.92 -18.81
N TYR A 245 -8.61 2.45 -18.73
CA TYR A 245 -9.63 2.25 -19.76
C TYR A 245 -9.58 3.36 -20.81
N HIS A 246 -9.71 2.98 -22.09
CA HIS A 246 -9.75 3.94 -23.21
C HIS A 246 -11.15 4.54 -23.43
N SER A 247 -12.20 3.95 -22.84
CA SER A 247 -13.58 4.46 -22.94
C SER A 247 -14.35 4.21 -21.65
N GLU A 248 -15.21 5.18 -21.29
CA GLU A 248 -16.13 5.05 -20.17
C GLU A 248 -17.09 3.87 -20.35
N THR A 249 -17.54 3.60 -21.58
CA THR A 249 -18.42 2.46 -21.86
C THR A 249 -17.79 1.12 -21.49
N SER A 250 -16.49 0.94 -21.79
CA SER A 250 -15.76 -0.28 -21.42
C SER A 250 -15.56 -0.35 -19.91
N PHE A 251 -15.26 0.78 -19.29
CA PHE A 251 -15.14 0.90 -17.83
C PHE A 251 -16.45 0.50 -17.13
N TYR A 252 -17.59 1.08 -17.50
CA TYR A 252 -18.88 0.77 -16.90
C TYR A 252 -19.26 -0.71 -17.04
N ARG A 253 -18.97 -1.32 -18.19
CA ARG A 253 -19.22 -2.75 -18.42
C ARG A 253 -18.36 -3.61 -17.50
N SER A 254 -17.05 -3.36 -17.45
CA SER A 254 -16.12 -4.11 -16.60
C SER A 254 -16.44 -3.91 -15.11
N PHE A 255 -16.76 -2.68 -14.69
CA PHE A 255 -17.12 -2.37 -13.32
C PHE A 255 -18.38 -3.12 -12.90
N LYS A 256 -19.43 -3.08 -13.72
CA LYS A 256 -20.67 -3.83 -13.45
C LYS A 256 -20.46 -5.34 -13.43
N GLN A 257 -19.57 -5.86 -14.27
CA GLN A 257 -19.22 -7.29 -14.26
C GLN A 257 -18.50 -7.71 -12.97
N VAL A 258 -17.63 -6.87 -12.43
CA VAL A 258 -16.84 -7.18 -11.22
C VAL A 258 -17.64 -6.91 -9.94
N MET A 259 -18.31 -5.76 -9.86
CA MET A 259 -18.98 -5.27 -8.62
C MET A 259 -20.47 -5.60 -8.56
N GLY A 260 -21.09 -6.00 -9.67
CA GLY A 260 -22.54 -6.21 -9.77
C GLY A 260 -23.38 -4.91 -9.85
N LEU A 261 -22.78 -3.77 -9.55
CA LEU A 261 -23.38 -2.42 -9.60
C LEU A 261 -22.64 -1.54 -10.63
N THR A 262 -23.28 -0.48 -11.10
CA THR A 262 -22.61 0.53 -11.93
C THR A 262 -21.71 1.44 -11.08
N PRO A 263 -20.68 2.08 -11.68
CA PRO A 263 -19.84 3.07 -11.00
C PRO A 263 -20.62 4.14 -10.23
N GLN A 264 -21.72 4.66 -10.80
CA GLN A 264 -22.54 5.69 -10.17
C GLN A 264 -23.34 5.16 -8.98
N GLU A 265 -23.92 3.96 -9.11
CA GLU A 265 -24.63 3.31 -7.99
C GLU A 265 -23.67 3.01 -6.83
N TYR A 266 -22.45 2.54 -7.15
CA TYR A 266 -21.41 2.31 -6.17
C TYR A 266 -20.97 3.62 -5.50
N GLN A 267 -20.67 4.66 -6.27
CA GLN A 267 -20.28 5.96 -5.72
C GLN A 267 -21.37 6.53 -4.80
N LYS A 268 -22.65 6.42 -5.17
CA LYS A 268 -23.76 6.87 -4.33
C LYS A 268 -23.91 6.04 -3.05
N ALA A 269 -23.61 4.75 -3.10
CA ALA A 269 -23.65 3.87 -1.93
C ALA A 269 -22.53 4.19 -0.93
N VAL A 270 -21.33 4.55 -1.43
CA VAL A 270 -20.17 4.85 -0.59
C VAL A 270 -20.14 6.32 -0.11
N LEU A 271 -20.61 7.25 -0.95
CA LEU A 271 -20.74 8.67 -0.64
C LEU A 271 -22.21 9.08 -0.58
N PRO A 272 -22.94 8.79 0.52
CA PRO A 272 -24.31 9.27 0.66
C PRO A 272 -24.34 10.81 0.65
N GLU A 273 -25.26 11.36 -0.14
CA GLU A 273 -25.48 12.81 -0.29
C GLU A 273 -25.58 13.47 1.10
N GLY A 274 -24.63 14.36 1.42
CA GLY A 274 -24.52 15.03 2.73
C GLY A 274 -23.23 14.77 3.52
N GLY A 275 -22.27 14.02 2.97
CA GLY A 275 -20.97 13.75 3.61
C GLY A 275 -19.92 14.86 3.48
N SER A 276 -19.98 15.85 4.38
CA SER A 276 -18.87 16.62 4.98
C SER A 276 -18.01 17.57 4.11
N GLU A 277 -18.22 18.89 4.31
CA GLU A 277 -17.32 20.01 4.01
C GLU A 277 -16.09 20.09 4.96
N ALA A 278 -15.82 19.08 5.79
CA ALA A 278 -14.66 19.11 6.69
C ALA A 278 -13.37 18.74 5.93
N ALA A 279 -12.52 19.75 5.69
CA ALA A 279 -11.10 19.67 5.33
C ALA A 279 -10.68 18.41 4.55
N HIS A 280 -11.39 18.12 3.46
CA HIS A 280 -11.11 16.93 2.65
C HIS A 280 -9.94 17.26 1.73
N ILE A 281 -8.81 16.57 1.90
CA ILE A 281 -7.70 16.68 0.96
C ILE A 281 -8.18 16.19 -0.41
N ASP A 282 -7.99 17.00 -1.45
CA ASP A 282 -8.33 16.63 -2.81
C ASP A 282 -7.56 15.37 -3.22
N VAL A 283 -8.28 14.32 -3.61
CA VAL A 283 -7.67 13.06 -4.04
C VAL A 283 -6.74 13.22 -5.22
N ARG A 284 -6.97 14.21 -6.10
CA ARG A 284 -6.04 14.50 -7.18
C ARG A 284 -4.69 14.93 -6.61
N ALA A 285 -4.67 15.68 -5.51
CA ALA A 285 -3.45 16.02 -4.79
C ALA A 285 -2.78 14.77 -4.20
N LEU A 286 -3.55 13.82 -3.65
CA LEU A 286 -3.02 12.52 -3.19
C LEU A 286 -2.44 11.66 -4.32
N LEU A 287 -3.10 11.62 -5.48
CA LEU A 287 -2.62 10.90 -6.66
C LEU A 287 -1.32 11.52 -7.19
N ILE A 288 -1.23 12.86 -7.19
CA ILE A 288 0.00 13.57 -7.49
C ILE A 288 1.08 13.15 -6.51
N LEU A 289 0.82 13.28 -5.20
CA LEU A 289 1.77 12.94 -4.15
C LEU A 289 2.29 11.48 -4.28
N ASN A 290 1.39 10.51 -4.46
CA ASN A 290 1.75 9.10 -4.66
C ASN A 290 2.62 8.88 -5.91
N HIS A 291 2.33 9.57 -7.02
CA HIS A 291 3.16 9.47 -8.21
C HIS A 291 4.55 10.08 -8.01
N LEU A 292 4.66 11.20 -7.29
CA LEU A 292 5.95 11.77 -6.89
C LEU A 292 6.73 10.80 -6.00
N PHE A 293 6.07 10.15 -5.03
CA PHE A 293 6.69 9.12 -4.20
C PHE A 293 7.21 7.92 -4.98
N GLY A 294 6.50 7.48 -6.03
CA GLY A 294 6.95 6.35 -6.85
C GLY A 294 8.15 6.69 -7.74
N HIS A 295 8.31 7.96 -8.14
CA HIS A 295 9.22 8.37 -9.21
C HIS A 295 10.18 9.50 -8.80
N TYR A 296 10.30 9.84 -7.51
CA TYR A 296 11.14 10.97 -7.08
C TYR A 296 12.61 10.82 -7.46
N ARG A 297 13.09 9.60 -7.69
CA ARG A 297 14.48 9.30 -8.09
C ARG A 297 14.74 9.55 -9.58
N GLU A 298 13.70 9.85 -10.35
CA GLU A 298 13.78 10.07 -11.79
C GLU A 298 13.73 11.57 -12.12
N PRO A 299 14.23 11.99 -13.31
CA PRO A 299 13.97 13.32 -13.83
C PRO A 299 12.48 13.52 -14.10
N LEU A 300 11.77 14.10 -13.14
CA LEU A 300 10.31 14.25 -13.18
C LEU A 300 9.91 15.73 -13.21
N THR A 301 9.26 16.17 -14.29
CA THR A 301 8.70 17.52 -14.38
C THR A 301 7.21 17.54 -14.03
N THR A 302 6.68 18.72 -13.71
CA THR A 302 5.23 18.90 -13.50
C THR A 302 4.41 18.47 -14.72
N GLN A 303 4.97 18.62 -15.93
CA GLN A 303 4.32 18.20 -17.18
C GLN A 303 4.25 16.68 -17.31
N ASP A 304 5.27 15.97 -16.85
CA ASP A 304 5.32 14.51 -16.87
C ASP A 304 4.31 13.94 -15.87
N THR A 305 4.27 14.49 -14.66
CA THR A 305 3.25 14.16 -13.66
C THR A 305 1.84 14.43 -14.17
N ALA A 306 1.59 15.59 -14.76
CA ALA A 306 0.28 15.91 -15.34
C ALA A 306 -0.14 14.91 -16.42
N LYS A 307 0.79 14.53 -17.32
CA LYS A 307 0.53 13.53 -18.37
C LYS A 307 0.26 12.16 -17.78
N ALA A 308 1.06 11.71 -16.82
CA ALA A 308 0.94 10.40 -16.18
C ALA A 308 -0.39 10.23 -15.44
N LEU A 309 -0.92 11.33 -14.90
CA LEU A 309 -2.18 11.33 -14.15
C LEU A 309 -3.38 11.77 -14.98
N TYR A 310 -3.21 12.09 -16.27
CA TYR A 310 -4.28 12.62 -17.14
C TYR A 310 -4.92 13.91 -16.62
N MET A 311 -4.09 14.81 -16.10
CA MET A 311 -4.48 16.11 -15.56
C MET A 311 -3.95 17.26 -16.42
N GLU A 312 -4.58 18.43 -16.31
CA GLU A 312 -4.01 19.65 -16.89
C GLU A 312 -2.78 20.09 -16.09
N LYS A 313 -1.68 20.41 -16.78
CA LYS A 313 -0.41 20.86 -16.15
C LYS A 313 -0.64 21.99 -15.12
N ASN A 314 -1.51 22.94 -15.45
CA ASN A 314 -1.78 24.11 -14.62
C ASN A 314 -2.56 23.79 -13.36
N SER A 315 -3.17 22.61 -13.25
CA SER A 315 -3.90 22.17 -12.05
C SER A 315 -2.99 21.57 -10.98
N VAL A 316 -1.82 21.04 -11.34
CA VAL A 316 -0.94 20.27 -10.44
C VAL A 316 -0.45 21.11 -9.26
N ASN A 317 0.16 22.27 -9.52
CA ASN A 317 0.71 23.13 -8.46
C ASN A 317 -0.37 23.74 -7.55
N PRO A 318 -1.49 24.27 -8.07
CA PRO A 318 -2.60 24.71 -7.22
C PRO A 318 -3.10 23.60 -6.28
N LEU A 319 -3.33 22.39 -6.80
CA LEU A 319 -3.80 21.26 -5.99
C LEU A 319 -2.81 20.91 -4.88
N LEU A 320 -1.51 20.86 -5.18
CA LEU A 320 -0.51 20.56 -4.16
C LEU A 320 -0.38 21.68 -3.11
N LYS A 321 -0.42 22.95 -3.53
CA LYS A 321 -0.30 24.09 -2.62
C LYS A 321 -1.51 24.18 -1.69
N GLU A 322 -2.71 23.99 -2.21
CA GLU A 322 -3.95 24.02 -1.44
C GLU A 322 -3.99 22.90 -0.38
N ASN A 323 -3.49 21.71 -0.72
CA ASN A 323 -3.63 20.52 0.12
C ASN A 323 -2.43 20.23 1.04
N PHE A 324 -1.21 20.60 0.62
CA PHE A 324 0.03 20.27 1.33
C PHE A 324 0.94 21.48 1.59
N GLY A 325 0.56 22.68 1.14
CA GLY A 325 1.36 23.90 1.29
C GLY A 325 2.64 23.95 0.44
N LEU A 326 2.93 22.92 -0.35
CA LEU A 326 4.12 22.81 -1.20
C LEU A 326 3.71 22.67 -2.67
N ASP A 327 4.57 23.11 -3.59
CA ASP A 327 4.39 22.81 -5.01
C ASP A 327 5.11 21.52 -5.42
N HIS A 328 4.98 21.15 -6.70
CA HIS A 328 5.58 19.93 -7.26
C HIS A 328 7.09 19.82 -6.99
N SER A 329 7.82 20.92 -7.16
CA SER A 329 9.27 20.95 -6.93
C SER A 329 9.61 20.91 -5.44
N GLY A 330 8.81 21.57 -4.60
CA GLY A 330 8.93 21.54 -3.15
C GLY A 330 8.80 20.12 -2.60
N ILE A 331 7.72 19.42 -2.99
CA ILE A 331 7.50 18.03 -2.55
C ILE A 331 8.64 17.13 -3.03
N LEU A 332 9.03 17.18 -4.31
CA LEU A 332 10.17 16.38 -4.79
C LEU A 332 11.45 16.67 -4.00
N THR A 333 11.69 17.93 -3.62
CA THR A 333 12.85 18.29 -2.80
C THR A 333 12.78 17.63 -1.43
N GLU A 334 11.63 17.66 -0.75
CA GLU A 334 11.44 16.96 0.53
C GLU A 334 11.78 15.48 0.42
N LEU A 335 11.17 14.78 -0.56
CA LEU A 335 11.35 13.34 -0.72
C LEU A 335 12.81 12.95 -0.95
N ARG A 336 13.49 13.73 -1.79
CA ARG A 336 14.90 13.49 -2.14
C ARG A 336 15.83 13.78 -0.98
N MET A 337 15.55 14.82 -0.19
CA MET A 337 16.35 15.19 0.98
C MET A 337 16.21 14.13 2.07
N THR A 338 14.99 13.75 2.45
CA THR A 338 14.75 12.68 3.43
C THR A 338 15.41 11.37 3.01
N TYR A 339 15.36 11.03 1.72
CA TYR A 339 16.05 9.84 1.22
C TYR A 339 17.58 9.98 1.27
N SER A 340 18.12 11.18 1.00
CA SER A 340 19.56 11.44 1.08
C SER A 340 20.08 11.36 2.51
N GLU A 341 19.33 11.84 3.50
CA GLU A 341 19.66 11.74 4.93
C GLU A 341 19.85 10.26 5.30
N SER A 342 18.88 9.41 4.97
CA SER A 342 18.97 7.97 5.20
C SER A 342 20.19 7.33 4.54
N LEU A 343 20.55 7.72 3.30
CA LEU A 343 21.74 7.20 2.63
C LEU A 343 23.04 7.67 3.29
N LEU A 344 23.11 8.93 3.73
CA LEU A 344 24.31 9.49 4.37
C LEU A 344 24.51 8.93 5.78
N GLU A 345 23.43 8.64 6.51
CA GLU A 345 23.50 8.04 7.84
C GLU A 345 23.89 6.56 7.80
N ASN A 346 23.33 5.81 6.85
CA ASN A 346 23.40 4.35 6.85
C ASN A 346 24.40 3.79 5.84
N SER A 347 25.16 4.64 5.13
CA SER A 347 26.14 4.18 4.14
C SER A 347 27.38 5.06 4.03
N ARG A 348 28.44 4.51 3.44
CA ARG A 348 29.65 5.24 3.05
C ARG A 348 29.63 5.66 1.57
N MET A 349 28.43 5.77 0.98
CA MET A 349 28.27 6.14 -0.42
C MET A 349 28.84 7.56 -0.65
N PRO A 350 29.68 7.76 -1.68
CA PRO A 350 30.18 9.09 -2.01
C PRO A 350 29.05 10.09 -2.23
N VAL A 351 29.23 11.35 -1.77
CA VAL A 351 28.20 12.41 -1.85
C VAL A 351 27.66 12.60 -3.28
N ILE A 352 28.51 12.46 -4.29
CA ILE A 352 28.11 12.53 -5.70
C ILE A 352 27.15 11.41 -6.08
N ASP A 353 27.40 10.18 -5.62
CA ASP A 353 26.56 9.02 -5.89
C ASP A 353 25.24 9.12 -5.11
N VAL A 354 25.25 9.66 -3.89
CA VAL A 354 24.03 9.97 -3.12
C VAL A 354 23.16 10.95 -3.90
N ALA A 355 23.74 12.03 -4.44
CA ALA A 355 22.99 13.02 -5.21
C ALA A 355 22.25 12.38 -6.40
N PHE A 356 22.96 11.54 -7.18
CA PHE A 356 22.36 10.83 -8.31
C PHE A 356 21.35 9.77 -7.87
N ALA A 357 21.61 9.03 -6.79
CA ALA A 357 20.68 8.04 -6.26
C ALA A 357 19.35 8.65 -5.80
N CYS A 358 19.39 9.90 -5.34
CA CYS A 358 18.22 10.70 -4.99
C CYS A 358 17.55 11.38 -6.20
N GLY A 359 18.07 11.26 -7.42
CA GLY A 359 17.46 11.85 -8.62
C GLY A 359 17.84 13.31 -8.88
N TYR A 360 18.93 13.81 -8.29
CA TYR A 360 19.54 15.06 -8.73
C TYR A 360 20.47 14.81 -9.92
N ASN A 361 20.34 15.63 -10.96
CA ASN A 361 21.25 15.60 -12.11
C ASN A 361 22.57 16.36 -11.85
N SER A 362 22.71 16.97 -10.68
CA SER A 362 23.89 17.77 -10.30
C SER A 362 24.15 17.63 -8.80
N SER A 363 25.33 17.14 -8.46
CA SER A 363 25.82 17.09 -7.08
C SER A 363 25.94 18.48 -6.46
N HIS A 364 26.25 19.52 -7.25
CA HIS A 364 26.28 20.89 -6.76
C HIS A 364 24.92 21.38 -6.30
N THR A 365 23.85 21.10 -7.06
CA THR A 365 22.48 21.45 -6.69
C THR A 365 22.05 20.73 -5.42
N PHE A 366 22.36 19.43 -5.32
CA PHE A 366 22.12 18.64 -4.14
C PHE A 366 22.84 19.20 -2.90
N ILE A 367 24.16 19.40 -2.99
CA ILE A 367 24.99 19.90 -1.88
C ILE A 367 24.47 21.25 -1.41
N ARG A 368 24.11 22.16 -2.31
CA ARG A 368 23.57 23.47 -1.96
C ARG A 368 22.28 23.34 -1.15
N ILE A 369 21.29 22.60 -1.66
CA ILE A 369 19.98 22.44 -0.99
C ILE A 369 20.15 21.73 0.37
N PHE A 370 20.98 20.68 0.42
CA PHE A 370 21.26 19.96 1.65
C PHE A 370 21.91 20.87 2.70
N SER A 371 22.91 21.66 2.28
CA SER A 371 23.62 22.56 3.20
C SER A 371 22.72 23.70 3.70
N GLU A 372 21.85 24.22 2.84
CA GLU A 372 20.82 25.20 3.23
C GLU A 372 19.86 24.64 4.28
N ARG A 373 19.51 23.34 4.18
CA ARG A 373 18.60 22.66 5.13
C ARG A 373 19.25 22.32 6.47
N HIS A 374 20.44 21.75 6.46
CA HIS A 374 21.08 21.16 7.65
C HIS A 374 22.16 22.05 8.27
N GLY A 375 22.51 23.16 7.64
CA GLY A 375 23.59 24.06 8.09
C GLY A 375 25.00 23.49 7.93
N MET A 376 25.14 22.33 7.29
CA MET A 376 26.42 21.64 7.04
C MET A 376 26.37 20.87 5.72
N THR A 377 27.54 20.58 5.15
CA THR A 377 27.62 19.84 3.89
C THR A 377 27.23 18.37 4.06
N PRO A 378 26.73 17.68 3.01
CA PRO A 378 26.43 16.25 3.08
C PRO A 378 27.61 15.39 3.56
N GLY A 379 28.84 15.77 3.16
CA GLY A 379 30.05 15.03 3.54
C GLY A 379 30.48 15.26 4.99
N GLU A 380 30.09 16.39 5.60
CA GLU A 380 30.23 16.61 7.05
C GLU A 380 29.15 15.82 7.79
N TYR A 381 27.90 15.92 7.33
CA TYR A 381 26.75 15.19 7.89
C TYR A 381 27.01 13.67 7.94
N GLN A 382 27.47 13.07 6.84
CA GLN A 382 27.85 11.65 6.78
C GLN A 382 28.95 11.30 7.79
N ARG A 383 29.93 12.18 8.00
CA ARG A 383 30.99 11.95 8.99
C ARG A 383 30.45 12.00 10.42
N PHE A 384 29.56 12.94 10.72
CA PHE A 384 28.89 13.02 12.02
C PHE A 384 28.05 11.78 12.30
N SER A 385 27.21 11.33 11.36
CA SER A 385 26.33 10.18 11.57
C SER A 385 27.09 8.85 11.68
N VAL A 386 28.19 8.67 10.93
CA VAL A 386 29.02 7.46 11.00
C VAL A 386 29.86 7.38 12.29
N HIS A 387 30.21 8.52 12.90
CA HIS A 387 30.99 8.56 14.15
C HIS A 387 30.13 8.72 15.42
N GLY A 388 28.87 9.16 15.31
CA GLY A 388 27.94 9.31 16.43
C GLY A 388 27.21 8.03 16.85
N GLY A 389 27.33 6.93 16.10
CA GLY A 389 26.66 5.66 16.39
C GLY A 389 27.32 4.75 17.43
N TYR A 390 28.39 5.19 18.11
CA TYR A 390 29.10 4.39 19.13
C TYR A 390 29.49 5.16 20.40
N GLU A 391 28.86 6.30 20.70
CA GLU A 391 28.99 6.90 22.03
C GLU A 391 27.61 7.09 22.69
N SER A 392 27.51 6.44 23.84
CA SER A 392 26.35 6.25 24.69
C SER A 392 25.62 7.55 25.07
N ARG A 393 24.28 7.47 25.13
CA ARG A 393 23.50 7.81 26.33
C ARG A 393 22.10 7.22 26.27
#